data_AF-A0A235BS26-F1
#
_entry.id   AF-A0A235BS26-F1
#
_cell.length_a   1.000
_cell.length_b   1.000
_cell.length_c   1.000
_cell.angle_alpha   90.00
_cell.angle_beta   90.00
_cell.angle_gamma   90.00
#
_symmetry.space_group_name_H-M   'P 1'
#
loop_
_entity.id
_entity.type
_entity.pdbx_description
1 polymer ?
#
loop_
_entity_poly.entity_id
_entity_poly.type
_entity_poly.pdbx_seq_one_letter_code
_entity_poly.pdbx_strand_id
1 'polypeptide(L)'
;MPSFLTSVEVNSIIASMKRISSKERGWSLIELLVVISVIGILIAFFVPPIVGRITSHARCVATEQGLRVLRDAIMGNPDTQIGGEMVATGFKNDIGRLPRHLIELATNNPFNEPYNKVMYVGKETIPRWDPYLKKGWNGPYVREDGYMRYLDDAWSIPYRFCVKDNETLGIESAGPDQIFYGQPGSVTDDDIRVRF
;
A
#
# COMPACT_ATOMS: atom_id res chain seq x y z
N MET A 1 -64.02 74.06 11.17
CA MET A 1 -65.11 74.21 10.19
C MET A 1 -64.62 75.14 9.09
N PRO A 2 -64.69 74.76 7.80
CA PRO A 2 -64.68 73.40 7.25
C PRO A 2 -63.20 72.90 7.28
N SER A 3 -62.40 72.51 6.26
CA SER A 3 -62.61 72.25 4.81
C SER A 3 -61.48 71.41 4.16
N PHE A 4 -61.88 70.28 3.59
CA PHE A 4 -61.44 69.58 2.36
C PHE A 4 -59.97 69.36 1.94
N LEU A 5 -59.75 68.10 1.55
CA LEU A 5 -58.59 67.50 0.87
C LEU A 5 -58.65 67.74 -0.65
N THR A 6 -57.50 67.80 -1.32
CA THR A 6 -57.37 67.55 -2.77
C THR A 6 -56.13 66.69 -3.07
N SER A 7 -56.18 65.88 -4.13
CA SER A 7 -55.34 64.69 -4.31
C SER A 7 -54.06 64.91 -5.14
N VAL A 8 -52.91 64.82 -4.47
CA VAL A 8 -51.57 64.48 -5.01
C VAL A 8 -50.86 63.74 -3.86
N GLU A 9 -50.09 62.66 -4.00
CA GLU A 9 -49.43 62.08 -5.17
C GLU A 9 -49.59 60.54 -5.20
N VAL A 10 -50.11 59.96 -6.29
CA VAL A 10 -50.07 58.49 -6.52
C VAL A 10 -48.88 58.08 -7.40
N ASN A 11 -48.21 59.06 -8.02
CA ASN A 11 -47.23 58.85 -9.09
C ASN A 11 -45.84 58.36 -8.61
N SER A 12 -45.56 58.38 -7.31
CA SER A 12 -44.21 58.11 -6.76
C SER A 12 -43.81 56.62 -6.78
N ILE A 13 -44.78 55.69 -6.73
CA ILE A 13 -44.51 54.24 -6.61
C ILE A 13 -43.81 53.68 -7.86
N ILE A 14 -44.13 54.20 -9.05
CA ILE A 14 -43.57 53.70 -10.33
C ILE A 14 -42.13 54.20 -10.55
N ALA A 15 -41.75 55.34 -9.95
CA ALA A 15 -40.46 56.00 -10.20
C ALA A 15 -39.25 55.25 -9.60
N SER A 16 -39.46 54.32 -8.65
CA SER A 16 -38.37 53.64 -7.93
C SER A 16 -38.26 52.14 -8.22
N MET A 17 -38.64 51.68 -9.42
CA MET A 17 -38.12 50.42 -9.95
C MET A 17 -36.65 50.59 -10.39
N LYS A 18 -35.80 50.86 -9.39
CA LYS A 18 -34.34 51.03 -9.50
C LYS A 18 -33.80 49.83 -10.26
N ARG A 19 -33.34 50.04 -11.50
CA ARG A 19 -32.67 48.99 -12.28
C ARG A 19 -31.46 48.48 -11.51
N ILE A 20 -31.61 47.36 -10.82
CA ILE A 20 -30.50 46.47 -10.49
C ILE A 20 -30.12 45.78 -11.81
N SER A 21 -29.56 46.57 -12.73
CA SER A 21 -28.75 46.02 -13.80
C SER A 21 -27.47 45.56 -13.12
N SER A 22 -27.47 44.31 -12.63
CA SER A 22 -26.22 43.58 -12.49
C SER A 22 -25.54 43.68 -13.86
N LYS A 23 -24.41 44.41 -13.92
CA LYS A 23 -23.63 44.52 -15.14
C LYS A 23 -22.82 43.24 -15.26
N GLU A 24 -23.52 42.15 -15.53
CA GLU A 24 -22.97 40.82 -15.72
C GLU A 24 -22.07 40.86 -16.95
N ARG A 25 -20.79 41.12 -16.66
CA ARG A 25 -19.68 40.89 -17.58
C ARG A 25 -19.56 39.38 -17.74
N GLY A 26 -20.38 38.83 -18.64
CA GLY A 26 -20.15 37.50 -19.19
C GLY A 26 -18.70 37.43 -19.67
N TRP A 27 -17.99 36.38 -19.25
CA TRP A 27 -16.57 36.22 -19.55
C TRP A 27 -16.38 36.12 -21.06
N SER A 28 -15.26 36.68 -21.56
CA SER A 28 -15.04 36.66 -23.01
C SER A 28 -14.63 35.27 -23.48
N LEU A 29 -15.03 34.88 -24.70
CA LEU A 29 -14.66 33.57 -25.27
C LEU A 29 -13.14 33.39 -25.36
N ILE A 30 -12.39 34.49 -25.59
CA ILE A 30 -10.92 34.50 -25.61
C ILE A 30 -10.31 34.32 -24.22
N GLU A 31 -10.91 34.89 -23.17
CA GLU A 31 -10.48 34.71 -21.79
C GLU A 31 -10.65 33.26 -21.34
N LEU A 32 -11.78 32.63 -21.67
CA LEU A 32 -11.98 31.19 -21.44
C LEU A 32 -10.94 30.34 -22.22
N LEU A 33 -10.66 30.69 -23.48
CA LEU A 33 -9.67 30.00 -24.32
C LEU A 33 -8.24 30.12 -23.74
N VAL A 34 -7.87 31.30 -23.25
CA VAL A 34 -6.58 31.52 -22.57
C VAL A 34 -6.52 30.74 -21.26
N VAL A 35 -7.58 30.73 -20.45
CA VAL A 35 -7.63 29.95 -19.20
C VAL A 35 -7.46 28.45 -19.45
N ILE A 36 -8.20 27.84 -20.39
CA ILE A 36 -8.09 26.40 -20.65
C ILE A 36 -6.75 26.00 -21.28
N SER A 37 -6.13 26.87 -22.09
CA SER A 37 -4.80 26.60 -22.67
C SER A 37 -3.68 26.72 -21.64
N VAL A 38 -3.73 27.72 -20.74
CA VAL A 38 -2.80 27.83 -19.60
C VAL A 38 -2.94 26.63 -18.66
N ILE A 39 -4.18 26.23 -18.32
CA ILE A 39 -4.43 25.03 -17.49
C ILE A 39 -3.89 23.77 -18.18
N GLY A 40 -4.10 23.61 -19.49
CA GLY A 40 -3.57 22.47 -20.25
C GLY A 40 -2.04 22.38 -20.21
N ILE A 41 -1.34 23.50 -20.38
CA ILE A 41 0.12 23.58 -20.29
C ILE A 41 0.60 23.23 -18.87
N LEU A 42 -0.06 23.77 -17.84
CA LEU A 42 0.28 23.45 -16.44
C LEU A 42 0.09 21.95 -16.14
N ILE A 43 -1.04 21.36 -16.53
CA ILE A 43 -1.31 19.92 -16.33
C ILE A 43 -0.24 19.06 -17.01
N ALA A 44 0.16 19.40 -18.23
CA ALA A 44 1.19 18.66 -18.97
C ALA A 44 2.55 18.63 -18.28
N PHE A 45 2.96 19.72 -17.63
CA PHE A 45 4.24 19.78 -16.88
C PHE A 45 4.15 19.19 -15.47
N PHE A 46 3.05 19.42 -14.74
CA PHE A 46 2.96 19.04 -13.32
C PHE A 46 2.53 17.59 -13.06
N VAL A 47 1.71 16.98 -13.93
CA VAL A 47 1.20 15.60 -13.68
C VAL A 47 2.30 14.52 -13.70
N PRO A 48 3.19 14.43 -14.71
CA PRO A 48 4.16 13.33 -14.79
C PRO A 48 5.05 13.13 -13.54
N PRO A 49 5.71 14.15 -12.96
CA PRO A 49 6.54 13.96 -11.78
C PRO A 49 5.74 13.65 -10.50
N ILE A 50 4.47 14.07 -10.42
CA ILE A 50 3.60 13.75 -9.28
C ILE A 50 3.22 12.26 -9.30
N VAL A 51 2.82 11.73 -10.46
CA VAL A 51 2.46 10.31 -10.61
C VAL A 51 3.64 9.39 -10.28
N GLY A 52 4.86 9.73 -10.69
CA GLY A 52 6.06 8.95 -10.37
C GLY A 52 6.35 8.88 -8.86
N ARG A 53 6.15 9.98 -8.12
CA ARG A 53 6.38 10.04 -6.67
C ARG A 53 5.28 9.35 -5.85
N ILE A 54 4.02 9.47 -6.28
CA ILE A 54 2.90 8.79 -5.61
C ILE A 54 3.00 7.27 -5.80
N THR A 55 3.38 6.81 -7.00
CA THR A 55 3.52 5.36 -7.26
C THR A 55 4.71 4.75 -6.52
N SER A 56 5.87 5.43 -6.41
CA SER A 56 6.99 4.90 -5.61
C SER A 56 6.66 4.87 -4.11
N HIS A 57 6.06 5.91 -3.53
CA HIS A 57 5.64 5.91 -2.12
C HIS A 57 4.59 4.83 -1.83
N ALA A 58 3.60 4.64 -2.73
CA ALA A 58 2.60 3.58 -2.59
C ALA A 58 3.24 2.18 -2.63
N ARG A 59 4.28 1.97 -3.45
CA ARG A 59 5.08 0.74 -3.47
C ARG A 59 5.82 0.54 -2.15
N CYS A 60 6.51 1.55 -1.61
CA CYS A 60 7.19 1.44 -0.31
C CYS A 60 6.24 0.97 0.80
N VAL A 61 5.06 1.60 0.91
CA VAL A 61 4.04 1.24 1.92
C VAL A 61 3.48 -0.17 1.69
N ALA A 62 3.24 -0.58 0.44
CA ALA A 62 2.77 -1.92 0.12
C ALA A 62 3.82 -3.00 0.46
N THR A 63 5.10 -2.75 0.15
CA THR A 63 6.24 -3.61 0.49
C THR A 63 6.45 -3.71 2.00
N GLU A 64 6.38 -2.59 2.74
CA GLU A 64 6.47 -2.61 4.21
C GLU A 64 5.34 -3.44 4.83
N GLN A 65 4.11 -3.27 4.34
CA GLN A 65 2.97 -4.07 4.79
C GLN A 65 3.12 -5.56 4.44
N GLY A 66 3.68 -5.88 3.27
CA GLY A 66 4.01 -7.25 2.86
C GLY A 66 5.03 -7.90 3.81
N LEU A 67 6.14 -7.21 4.08
CA LEU A 67 7.17 -7.65 5.04
C LEU A 67 6.62 -7.85 6.45
N ARG A 68 5.69 -6.98 6.91
CA ARG A 68 5.00 -7.14 8.20
C ARG A 68 4.11 -8.39 8.23
N VAL A 69 3.36 -8.67 7.16
CA VAL A 69 2.56 -9.90 7.03
C VAL A 69 3.45 -11.16 7.01
N LEU A 70 4.60 -11.12 6.32
CA LEU A 70 5.57 -12.22 6.33
C LEU A 70 6.23 -12.43 7.71
N ARG A 71 6.54 -11.35 8.43
CA ARG A 71 7.02 -11.42 9.83
C ARG A 71 5.99 -12.12 10.71
N ASP A 72 4.73 -11.71 10.66
CA ASP A 72 3.66 -12.26 11.49
C ASP A 72 3.36 -13.73 11.15
N ALA A 73 3.44 -14.12 9.88
CA ALA A 73 3.37 -15.52 9.44
C ALA A 73 4.53 -16.39 9.99
N ILE A 74 5.71 -15.81 10.18
CA ILE A 74 6.89 -16.51 10.70
C ILE A 74 6.88 -16.58 12.23
N MET A 75 6.66 -15.46 12.91
CA MET A 75 6.83 -15.32 14.36
C MET A 75 5.55 -15.55 15.15
N GLY A 76 4.40 -15.41 14.51
CA GLY A 76 3.09 -15.31 15.13
C GLY A 76 2.71 -13.85 15.38
N ASN A 77 1.42 -13.58 15.54
CA ASN A 77 0.92 -12.26 15.89
C ASN A 77 0.63 -12.22 17.41
N PRO A 78 1.37 -11.43 18.21
CA PRO A 78 1.27 -11.45 19.67
C PRO A 78 -0.03 -10.83 20.21
N ASP A 79 -0.69 -9.99 19.41
CA ASP A 79 -1.95 -9.33 19.76
C ASP A 79 -3.17 -10.25 19.54
N THR A 80 -3.00 -11.34 18.79
CA THR A 80 -4.07 -12.31 18.46
C THR A 80 -4.21 -13.38 19.56
N GLN A 81 -4.66 -12.93 20.73
CA GLN A 81 -4.96 -13.77 21.89
C GLN A 81 -6.47 -13.91 22.07
N ILE A 82 -6.95 -15.14 22.31
CA ILE A 82 -8.36 -15.41 22.65
C ILE A 82 -8.39 -16.29 23.90
N GLY A 83 -9.08 -15.84 24.95
CA GLY A 83 -9.15 -16.56 26.22
C GLY A 83 -7.82 -16.68 26.99
N GLY A 84 -6.75 -16.01 26.54
CA GLY A 84 -5.40 -16.11 27.10
C GLY A 84 -4.50 -17.15 26.42
N GLU A 85 -4.99 -17.90 25.43
CA GLU A 85 -4.14 -18.72 24.55
C GLU A 85 -3.79 -17.92 23.27
N MET A 86 -2.56 -18.04 22.77
CA MET A 86 -2.15 -17.43 21.50
C MET A 86 -2.73 -18.23 20.34
N VAL A 87 -3.59 -17.59 19.54
CA VAL A 87 -4.33 -18.27 18.46
C VAL A 87 -3.58 -18.21 17.12
N ALA A 88 -2.72 -17.21 16.93
CA ALA A 88 -1.86 -17.07 15.75
C ALA A 88 -0.42 -17.50 16.05
N THR A 89 -0.18 -18.80 16.23
CA THR A 89 1.19 -19.33 16.27
C THR A 89 1.81 -19.27 14.87
N GLY A 90 2.98 -18.64 14.76
CA GLY A 90 3.72 -18.57 13.50
C GLY A 90 4.55 -19.81 13.23
N PHE A 91 5.02 -19.94 11.99
CA PHE A 91 5.87 -21.05 11.52
C PHE A 91 7.01 -21.41 12.49
N LYS A 92 7.68 -20.41 13.10
CA LYS A 92 8.79 -20.62 14.03
C LYS A 92 8.38 -21.40 15.29
N ASN A 93 7.16 -21.19 15.78
CA ASN A 93 6.65 -21.83 16.99
C ASN A 93 6.18 -23.26 16.66
N ASP A 94 5.48 -23.42 15.55
CA ASP A 94 4.88 -24.71 15.13
C ASP A 94 5.94 -25.71 14.60
N ILE A 95 6.98 -25.22 13.89
CA ILE A 95 8.07 -26.04 13.36
C ILE A 95 9.28 -26.10 14.30
N GLY A 96 9.48 -25.09 15.15
CA GLY A 96 10.67 -24.98 16.03
C GLY A 96 11.93 -24.43 15.34
N ARG A 97 11.83 -23.96 14.09
CA ARG A 97 12.89 -23.25 13.35
C ARG A 97 12.29 -22.17 12.45
N LEU A 98 13.10 -21.18 12.08
CA LEU A 98 12.75 -20.26 10.98
C LEU A 98 12.60 -21.03 9.64
N PRO A 99 11.79 -20.52 8.69
CA PRO A 99 11.74 -21.08 7.34
C PRO A 99 13.07 -20.90 6.62
N ARG A 100 13.50 -21.89 5.82
CA ARG A 100 14.70 -21.76 4.97
C ARG A 100 14.39 -21.02 3.67
N HIS A 101 13.11 -20.97 3.29
CA HIS A 101 12.60 -20.23 2.14
C HIS A 101 11.15 -19.86 2.42
N LEU A 102 10.69 -18.69 1.97
CA LEU A 102 9.33 -18.18 2.26
C LEU A 102 8.21 -19.10 1.73
N ILE A 103 8.49 -19.97 0.75
CA ILE A 103 7.58 -21.03 0.28
C ILE A 103 7.14 -21.99 1.39
N GLU A 104 7.97 -22.21 2.42
CA GLU A 104 7.61 -23.06 3.56
C GLU A 104 6.42 -22.46 4.36
N LEU A 105 6.12 -21.17 4.17
CA LEU A 105 4.91 -20.53 4.70
C LEU A 105 3.63 -20.86 3.92
N ALA A 106 3.73 -21.22 2.63
CA ALA A 106 2.59 -21.49 1.77
C ALA A 106 2.30 -22.99 1.60
N THR A 107 3.32 -23.85 1.72
CA THR A 107 3.16 -25.30 1.58
C THR A 107 4.03 -26.11 2.55
N ASN A 108 3.50 -27.24 3.02
CA ASN A 108 4.26 -28.27 3.72
C ASN A 108 5.06 -29.18 2.75
N ASN A 109 4.70 -29.19 1.46
CA ASN A 109 5.31 -29.99 0.41
C ASN A 109 5.69 -29.10 -0.79
N PRO A 110 6.96 -28.68 -0.89
CA PRO A 110 7.45 -27.81 -1.96
C PRO A 110 7.82 -28.58 -3.25
N PHE A 111 7.57 -29.89 -3.32
CA PHE A 111 7.80 -30.73 -4.51
C PHE A 111 6.57 -30.84 -5.42
N ASN A 112 5.41 -30.36 -4.97
CA ASN A 112 4.21 -30.23 -5.79
C ASN A 112 4.23 -28.91 -6.59
N GLU A 113 3.53 -28.87 -7.73
CA GLU A 113 3.20 -27.62 -8.43
C GLU A 113 2.39 -26.68 -7.50
N PRO A 114 2.56 -25.33 -7.57
CA PRO A 114 3.51 -24.59 -8.43
C PRO A 114 4.96 -24.55 -7.90
N TYR A 115 5.19 -25.01 -6.68
CA TYR A 115 6.44 -24.83 -5.92
C TYR A 115 7.62 -25.72 -6.37
N ASN A 116 7.35 -26.78 -7.13
CA ASN A 116 8.32 -27.78 -7.56
C ASN A 116 9.57 -27.15 -8.21
N LYS A 117 9.38 -26.13 -9.06
CA LYS A 117 10.42 -25.42 -9.82
C LYS A 117 11.35 -24.56 -8.97
N VAL A 118 10.92 -24.12 -7.80
CA VAL A 118 11.71 -23.18 -6.98
C VAL A 118 12.77 -23.95 -6.17
N MET A 119 14.03 -23.64 -6.41
CA MET A 119 15.18 -24.31 -5.82
C MET A 119 15.72 -23.52 -4.63
N TYR A 120 15.85 -24.16 -3.48
CA TYR A 120 16.44 -23.57 -2.28
C TYR A 120 17.16 -24.63 -1.43
N VAL A 121 18.12 -24.20 -0.61
CA VAL A 121 18.96 -25.10 0.19
C VAL A 121 18.13 -25.80 1.26
N GLY A 122 18.25 -27.13 1.33
CA GLY A 122 17.53 -27.95 2.30
C GLY A 122 16.04 -28.17 1.99
N LYS A 123 15.58 -27.92 0.76
CA LYS A 123 14.19 -28.19 0.32
C LYS A 123 13.72 -29.60 0.76
N GLU A 124 12.72 -29.65 1.63
CA GLU A 124 12.20 -30.88 2.26
C GLU A 124 10.67 -30.85 2.33
N THR A 125 10.03 -32.01 2.55
CA THR A 125 8.61 -32.06 2.94
C THR A 125 8.51 -31.96 4.45
N ILE A 126 7.88 -30.90 4.94
CA ILE A 126 7.68 -30.66 6.37
C ILE A 126 6.53 -31.56 6.86
N PRO A 127 6.68 -32.30 7.98
CA PRO A 127 5.56 -33.03 8.60
C PRO A 127 4.37 -32.12 8.88
N ARG A 128 3.14 -32.64 8.71
CA ARG A 128 1.92 -31.90 9.10
C ARG A 128 1.79 -31.82 10.62
N TRP A 129 0.98 -30.87 11.07
CA TRP A 129 0.65 -30.68 12.48
C TRP A 129 0.16 -31.97 13.17
N ASP A 130 0.81 -32.30 14.28
CA ASP A 130 0.42 -33.30 15.26
C ASP A 130 -0.20 -32.58 16.47
N PRO A 131 -1.52 -32.73 16.71
CA PRO A 131 -2.20 -32.11 17.84
C PRO A 131 -1.73 -32.58 19.23
N TYR A 132 -1.14 -33.78 19.34
CA TYR A 132 -0.65 -34.32 20.61
C TYR A 132 0.74 -33.77 20.95
N LEU A 133 1.60 -33.61 19.94
CA LEU A 133 2.92 -33.01 20.11
C LEU A 133 2.90 -31.47 20.05
N LYS A 134 1.78 -30.86 19.62
CA LYS A 134 1.63 -29.43 19.27
C LYS A 134 2.80 -28.95 18.38
N LYS A 135 3.12 -29.72 17.33
CA LYS A 135 4.25 -29.47 16.40
C LYS A 135 3.95 -29.94 14.98
N GLY A 136 4.66 -29.37 14.01
CA GLY A 136 4.51 -29.66 12.59
C GLY A 136 3.79 -28.53 11.84
N TRP A 137 3.64 -28.65 10.54
CA TRP A 137 3.09 -27.59 9.70
C TRP A 137 1.56 -27.49 9.87
N ASN A 138 1.11 -26.33 10.38
CA ASN A 138 -0.26 -26.10 10.85
C ASN A 138 -1.17 -25.41 9.81
N GLY A 139 -0.59 -24.81 8.76
CA GLY A 139 -1.34 -24.32 7.61
C GLY A 139 -0.52 -23.43 6.69
N PRO A 140 -1.11 -22.94 5.58
CA PRO A 140 -0.57 -21.83 4.84
C PRO A 140 -0.64 -20.58 5.74
N TYR A 141 0.49 -20.19 6.32
CA TYR A 141 0.64 -18.97 7.12
C TYR A 141 0.56 -17.70 6.25
N VAL A 142 0.67 -17.86 4.92
CA VAL A 142 0.47 -16.82 3.90
C VAL A 142 -0.58 -17.24 2.88
N ARG A 143 -1.21 -16.27 2.21
CA ARG A 143 -2.15 -16.53 1.10
C ARG A 143 -1.38 -16.72 -0.20
N GLU A 144 -1.49 -17.91 -0.77
CA GLU A 144 -1.14 -18.20 -2.16
C GLU A 144 -2.22 -17.69 -3.13
N ASP A 145 -1.82 -17.20 -4.30
CA ASP A 145 -2.72 -16.75 -5.38
C ASP A 145 -2.56 -17.58 -6.68
N GLY A 146 -1.65 -18.56 -6.67
CA GLY A 146 -1.27 -19.39 -7.81
C GLY A 146 -0.01 -18.90 -8.53
N TYR A 147 0.48 -17.71 -8.17
CA TYR A 147 1.62 -17.06 -8.78
C TYR A 147 2.76 -16.78 -7.77
N MET A 148 2.62 -17.23 -6.52
CA MET A 148 3.60 -17.09 -5.43
C MET A 148 3.97 -15.63 -5.10
N ARG A 149 3.07 -14.67 -5.35
CA ARG A 149 3.38 -13.22 -5.28
C ARG A 149 3.75 -12.67 -3.90
N TYR A 150 3.58 -13.45 -2.83
CA TYR A 150 4.10 -13.12 -1.50
C TYR A 150 5.62 -13.27 -1.38
N LEU A 151 6.28 -13.86 -2.39
CA LEU A 151 7.73 -13.92 -2.49
C LEU A 151 8.35 -12.60 -2.96
N ASP A 152 7.57 -11.73 -3.62
CA ASP A 152 8.07 -10.53 -4.30
C ASP A 152 7.54 -9.24 -3.67
N ASP A 153 8.32 -8.17 -3.81
CA ASP A 153 7.94 -6.82 -3.41
C ASP A 153 7.13 -6.07 -4.48
N ALA A 154 6.78 -4.81 -4.19
CA ALA A 154 5.99 -3.98 -5.09
C ALA A 154 6.74 -3.49 -6.36
N TRP A 155 8.01 -3.88 -6.55
CA TRP A 155 8.79 -3.75 -7.79
C TRP A 155 9.02 -5.09 -8.50
N SER A 156 8.44 -6.19 -7.98
CA SER A 156 8.67 -7.57 -8.43
C SER A 156 10.09 -8.09 -8.19
N ILE A 157 10.76 -7.62 -7.12
CA ILE A 157 12.03 -8.19 -6.65
C ILE A 157 11.76 -9.17 -5.51
N PRO A 158 12.33 -10.38 -5.53
CA PRO A 158 12.10 -11.37 -4.47
C PRO A 158 12.71 -10.93 -3.13
N TYR A 159 11.93 -11.01 -2.06
CA TYR A 159 12.37 -10.78 -0.69
C TYR A 159 13.55 -11.67 -0.30
N ARG A 160 14.45 -11.15 0.53
CA ARG A 160 15.58 -11.89 1.09
C ARG A 160 15.52 -11.96 2.61
N PHE A 161 16.14 -12.98 3.17
CA PHE A 161 16.39 -13.03 4.60
C PHE A 161 17.61 -12.16 4.95
N CYS A 162 17.41 -11.20 5.86
CA CYS A 162 18.49 -10.36 6.35
C CYS A 162 19.32 -11.15 7.38
N VAL A 163 20.48 -11.65 6.96
CA VAL A 163 21.36 -12.50 7.77
C VAL A 163 22.61 -11.72 8.18
N LYS A 164 22.98 -11.81 9.46
CA LYS A 164 24.22 -11.23 10.01
C LYS A 164 24.84 -12.22 10.99
N ASP A 165 26.15 -12.38 10.98
CA ASP A 165 26.89 -13.23 11.94
C ASP A 165 26.34 -14.68 12.02
N ASN A 166 25.81 -15.20 10.90
CA ASN A 166 25.10 -16.48 10.75
C ASN A 166 23.75 -16.60 11.50
N GLU A 167 23.19 -15.49 11.98
CA GLU A 167 21.82 -15.40 12.51
C GLU A 167 20.88 -14.70 11.50
N THR A 168 19.67 -15.25 11.31
CA THR A 168 18.64 -14.60 10.49
C THR A 168 17.84 -13.61 11.33
N LEU A 169 18.09 -12.31 11.11
CA LEU A 169 17.53 -11.21 11.89
C LEU A 169 16.18 -10.70 11.36
N GLY A 170 15.73 -11.12 10.17
CA GLY A 170 14.49 -10.63 9.57
C GLY A 170 14.38 -10.88 8.07
N ILE A 171 13.54 -10.08 7.40
CA ILE A 171 13.31 -10.08 5.95
C ILE A 171 13.55 -8.67 5.40
N GLU A 172 14.05 -8.58 4.17
CA GLU A 172 14.29 -7.32 3.47
C GLU A 172 13.89 -7.37 1.98
N SER A 173 13.57 -6.19 1.43
CA SER A 173 13.34 -5.91 0.00
C SER A 173 14.34 -4.85 -0.46
N ALA A 174 14.72 -4.90 -1.74
CA ALA A 174 15.64 -3.96 -2.39
C ALA A 174 15.02 -2.59 -2.74
N GLY A 175 13.79 -2.34 -2.31
CA GLY A 175 13.18 -1.02 -2.39
C GLY A 175 13.09 -0.41 -3.81
N PRO A 176 13.05 0.93 -3.91
CA PRO A 176 12.99 1.66 -5.17
C PRO A 176 14.10 1.37 -6.19
N ASP A 177 15.37 1.27 -5.79
CA ASP A 177 16.50 1.09 -6.71
C ASP A 177 16.65 -0.35 -7.27
N GLN A 178 16.02 -1.34 -6.60
CA GLN A 178 16.02 -2.78 -6.93
C GLN A 178 17.37 -3.49 -6.75
N ILE A 179 18.33 -2.89 -6.05
CA ILE A 179 19.69 -3.38 -5.79
C ILE A 179 19.97 -3.36 -4.28
N PHE A 180 19.85 -4.54 -3.63
CA PHE A 180 20.09 -4.68 -2.19
C PHE A 180 21.39 -4.01 -1.74
N TYR A 181 21.34 -3.29 -0.61
CA TYR A 181 22.44 -2.42 -0.21
C TYR A 181 23.76 -3.18 0.00
N GLY A 182 24.85 -2.59 -0.50
CA GLY A 182 26.17 -3.24 -0.54
C GLY A 182 26.40 -4.17 -1.74
N GLN A 183 25.40 -4.42 -2.59
CA GLN A 183 25.65 -5.01 -3.92
C GLN A 183 26.26 -3.96 -4.87
N PRO A 184 27.13 -4.36 -5.83
CA PRO A 184 27.73 -3.43 -6.78
C PRO A 184 26.67 -2.70 -7.63
N GLY A 185 26.59 -1.37 -7.48
CA GLY A 185 25.62 -0.52 -8.17
C GLY A 185 24.69 0.24 -7.21
N SER A 186 24.46 -0.27 -6.00
CA SER A 186 23.73 0.47 -4.95
C SER A 186 24.54 1.69 -4.51
N VAL A 187 23.88 2.86 -4.43
CA VAL A 187 24.49 4.16 -4.07
C VAL A 187 23.96 4.67 -2.73
N THR A 188 22.77 4.23 -2.33
CA THR A 188 22.05 4.63 -1.12
C THR A 188 21.39 3.41 -0.49
N ASP A 189 21.20 3.43 0.83
CA ASP A 189 20.46 2.38 1.53
C ASP A 189 18.95 2.71 1.52
N ASP A 190 18.23 2.29 0.48
CA ASP A 190 16.75 2.34 0.40
C ASP A 190 16.07 0.96 0.60
N ASP A 191 16.83 -0.04 1.05
CA ASP A 191 16.32 -1.36 1.47
C ASP A 191 15.24 -1.23 2.55
N ILE A 192 14.09 -1.85 2.32
CA ILE A 192 13.00 -1.92 3.31
C ILE A 192 13.17 -3.20 4.13
N ARG A 193 13.48 -3.06 5.43
CA ARG A 193 13.85 -4.18 6.32
C ARG A 193 12.88 -4.31 7.50
N VAL A 194 12.40 -5.53 7.77
CA VAL A 194 11.58 -5.85 8.96
C VAL A 194 12.27 -6.95 9.77
N ARG A 195 12.46 -6.70 11.07
CA ARG A 195 13.06 -7.65 12.02
C ARG A 195 12.03 -8.64 12.58
N PHE A 196 12.53 -9.80 12.99
CA PHE A 196 11.78 -10.81 13.76
C PHE A 196 11.68 -10.44 15.24
#